data_AF-A0A3S0ZLG1-F1
#
_entry.id   AF-A0A3S0ZLG1-F1
#
_cell.length_a   1.000
_cell.length_b   1.000
_cell.length_c   1.000
_cell.angle_alpha   90.00
_cell.angle_beta   90.00
_cell.angle_gamma   90.00
#
_symmetry.space_group_name_H-M   'P 1'
#
loop_
_entity.id
_entity.type
_entity.pdbx_description
1 polymer ?
#
loop_
_entity_poly.entity_id
_entity_poly.type
_entity_poly.pdbx_seq_one_letter_code
_entity_poly.pdbx_strand_id
1 'polypeptide(L)'
;MGKDGDSKMSKDELKEEHVRLTSRQKLLETEWEQVQAIFQKLSHTYEESKGTFSTGRYGQLKDMIKGATSDDNLNRIRSVIQEPAPGAGGVTSLLSKAKELSAAGEAQAGAAATAPAKQGKVSGFMKKLKNITGFSDEPIKAEDVMSESELQRDNGRKKRVIQRHVTQFSKALTILEKLKETYEASKSRAPPKRYQELKDMIKATVAEKI
;
A
#
# COMPACT_ATOMS: atom_id res chain seq x y z
N MET A 1 -2.71 -12.21 -45.95
CA MET A 1 -2.39 -13.13 -44.84
C MET A 1 -1.45 -12.41 -43.90
N GLY A 2 -1.99 -11.76 -42.86
CA GLY A 2 -1.19 -11.09 -41.84
C GLY A 2 -0.64 -12.13 -40.88
N LYS A 3 0.69 -12.25 -40.79
CA LYS A 3 1.34 -12.90 -39.66
C LYS A 3 1.23 -11.95 -38.48
N ASP A 4 0.20 -12.12 -37.68
CA ASP A 4 0.20 -11.56 -36.33
C ASP A 4 1.35 -12.23 -35.59
N GLY A 5 2.46 -11.50 -35.49
CA GLY A 5 3.61 -11.86 -34.68
C GLY A 5 3.17 -11.86 -33.24
N ASP A 6 2.69 -13.02 -32.79
CA ASP A 6 2.47 -13.34 -31.39
C ASP A 6 3.84 -13.23 -30.71
N SER A 7 4.17 -12.02 -30.26
CA SER A 7 5.44 -11.69 -29.65
C SER A 7 5.46 -12.39 -28.29
N LYS A 8 5.83 -13.67 -28.31
CA LYS A 8 6.04 -14.49 -27.13
C LYS A 8 7.05 -13.75 -26.27
N MET A 9 6.61 -13.29 -25.10
CA MET A 9 7.51 -12.72 -24.11
C MET A 9 8.61 -13.72 -23.81
N SER A 10 9.85 -13.24 -23.69
CA SER A 10 10.94 -14.10 -23.30
C SER A 10 10.73 -14.66 -21.89
N LYS A 11 11.33 -15.80 -21.56
CA LYS A 11 11.27 -16.37 -20.20
C LYS A 11 11.76 -15.36 -19.15
N ASP A 12 12.76 -14.55 -19.50
CA ASP A 12 13.31 -13.53 -18.61
C ASP A 12 12.31 -12.38 -18.39
N GLU A 13 11.61 -11.92 -19.42
CA GLU A 13 10.50 -10.96 -19.29
C GLU A 13 9.37 -11.50 -18.40
N LEU A 14 9.04 -12.80 -18.54
CA LEU A 14 8.01 -13.43 -17.72
C LEU A 14 8.41 -13.51 -16.24
N LYS A 15 9.69 -13.76 -15.95
CA LYS A 15 10.23 -13.72 -14.58
C LYS A 15 10.20 -12.32 -14.00
N GLU A 16 10.65 -11.32 -14.75
CA GLU A 16 10.64 -9.92 -14.31
C GLU A 16 9.20 -9.48 -14.03
N GLU A 17 8.26 -9.81 -14.93
CA GLU A 17 6.85 -9.54 -14.72
C GLU A 17 6.32 -10.27 -13.46
N HIS A 18 6.72 -11.51 -13.21
CA HIS A 18 6.30 -12.24 -12.01
C HIS A 18 6.77 -11.58 -10.72
N VAL A 19 8.06 -11.22 -10.64
CA VAL A 19 8.64 -10.55 -9.47
C VAL A 19 7.92 -9.21 -9.23
N ARG A 20 7.67 -8.46 -10.30
CA ARG A 20 6.95 -7.20 -10.28
C ARG A 20 5.51 -7.36 -9.77
N LEU A 21 4.76 -8.31 -10.33
CA LEU A 21 3.38 -8.58 -9.94
C LEU A 21 3.29 -9.08 -8.49
N THR A 22 4.24 -9.91 -8.05
CA THR A 22 4.32 -10.39 -6.66
C THR A 22 4.56 -9.23 -5.70
N SER A 23 5.49 -8.34 -6.03
CA SER A 23 5.79 -7.16 -5.22
C SER A 23 4.58 -6.22 -5.14
N ARG A 24 3.92 -5.98 -6.27
CA ARG A 24 2.71 -5.16 -6.35
C ARG A 24 1.55 -5.76 -5.56
N GLN A 25 1.35 -7.08 -5.65
CA GLN A 25 0.32 -7.78 -4.88
C GLN A 25 0.55 -7.60 -3.38
N LYS A 26 1.77 -7.85 -2.88
CA LYS A 26 2.11 -7.66 -1.46
C LYS A 26 1.88 -6.23 -0.99
N LEU A 27 2.24 -5.25 -1.81
CA LEU A 27 1.97 -3.85 -1.50
C LEU A 27 0.45 -3.60 -1.39
N LEU A 28 -0.34 -4.07 -2.34
CA LEU A 28 -1.79 -3.92 -2.32
C LEU A 28 -2.44 -4.60 -1.11
N GLU A 29 -1.94 -5.76 -0.69
CA GLU A 29 -2.41 -6.47 0.51
C GLU A 29 -2.15 -5.61 1.76
N THR A 30 -0.92 -5.13 1.96
CA THR A 30 -0.56 -4.26 3.09
C THR A 30 -1.34 -2.93 3.09
N GLU A 31 -1.52 -2.32 1.93
CA GLU A 31 -2.32 -1.09 1.80
C GLU A 31 -3.80 -1.36 2.09
N TRP A 32 -4.30 -2.53 1.71
CA TRP A 32 -5.70 -2.89 1.92
C TRP A 32 -6.01 -3.10 3.38
N GLU A 33 -5.12 -3.74 4.14
CA GLU A 33 -5.23 -3.87 5.60
C GLU A 33 -5.37 -2.50 6.28
N GLN A 34 -4.64 -1.50 5.79
CA GLN A 34 -4.69 -0.15 6.34
C GLN A 34 -6.01 0.56 6.01
N VAL A 35 -6.55 0.36 4.81
CA VAL A 35 -7.89 0.83 4.47
C VAL A 35 -8.93 0.14 5.35
N GLN A 36 -8.86 -1.18 5.52
CA GLN A 36 -9.76 -1.91 6.39
C GLN A 36 -9.70 -1.41 7.84
N ALA A 37 -8.50 -1.08 8.34
CA ALA A 37 -8.32 -0.51 9.68
C ALA A 37 -9.07 0.83 9.85
N ILE A 38 -9.16 1.67 8.81
CA ILE A 38 -9.95 2.92 8.85
C ILE A 38 -11.43 2.60 9.08
N PHE A 39 -12.00 1.67 8.31
CA PHE A 39 -13.42 1.31 8.42
C PHE A 39 -13.73 0.57 9.72
N GLN A 40 -12.82 -0.31 10.18
CA GLN A 40 -12.96 -0.97 11.48
C GLN A 40 -12.91 0.05 12.63
N LYS A 41 -12.00 1.02 12.56
CA LYS A 41 -11.94 2.12 13.54
C LYS A 41 -13.22 2.96 13.52
N LEU A 42 -13.75 3.29 12.35
CA LEU A 42 -15.05 3.96 12.22
C LEU A 42 -16.17 3.15 12.90
N SER A 43 -16.26 1.85 12.61
CA SER A 43 -17.27 0.97 13.19
C SER A 43 -17.14 0.89 14.72
N HIS A 44 -15.93 0.61 15.20
CA HIS A 44 -15.67 0.43 16.63
C HIS A 44 -15.93 1.71 17.43
N THR A 45 -15.35 2.83 17.02
CA THR A 45 -15.57 4.12 17.71
C THR A 45 -17.03 4.58 17.58
N TYR A 46 -17.74 4.21 16.52
CA TYR A 46 -19.17 4.49 16.41
C TYR A 46 -19.98 3.76 17.49
N GLU A 47 -19.70 2.47 17.68
CA GLU A 47 -20.34 1.65 18.73
C GLU A 47 -20.02 2.17 20.12
N GLU A 48 -18.75 2.49 20.41
CA GLU A 48 -18.33 3.07 21.69
C GLU A 48 -19.00 4.42 21.97
N SER A 49 -19.19 5.23 20.93
CA SER A 49 -19.85 6.54 21.05
C SER A 49 -21.31 6.43 21.49
N LYS A 50 -21.96 5.25 21.39
CA LYS A 50 -23.38 5.10 21.76
C LYS A 50 -23.64 5.34 23.24
N GLY A 51 -22.65 5.10 24.10
CA GLY A 51 -22.75 5.31 25.54
C GLY A 51 -22.42 6.74 26.01
N THR A 52 -21.91 7.61 25.13
CA THR A 52 -21.47 8.97 25.52
C THR A 52 -22.61 9.99 25.47
N PHE A 53 -22.53 11.01 26.35
CA PHE A 53 -23.49 12.11 26.37
C PHE A 53 -23.50 12.86 25.03
N SER A 54 -24.68 13.33 24.60
CA SER A 54 -24.93 13.85 23.24
C SER A 54 -23.94 14.92 22.76
N THR A 55 -23.57 15.85 23.64
CA THR A 55 -22.62 16.93 23.30
C THR A 55 -21.20 16.40 23.04
N GLY A 56 -20.73 15.46 23.85
CA GLY A 56 -19.43 14.80 23.65
C GLY A 56 -19.43 13.90 22.42
N ARG A 57 -20.54 13.19 22.20
CA ARG A 57 -20.75 12.33 21.05
C ARG A 57 -20.67 13.09 19.72
N TYR A 58 -21.25 14.28 19.64
CA TYR A 58 -21.17 15.10 18.43
C TYR A 58 -19.72 15.39 18.02
N GLY A 59 -18.86 15.72 19.00
CA GLY A 59 -17.42 15.92 18.78
C GLY A 59 -16.75 14.66 18.23
N GLN A 60 -17.02 13.51 18.87
CA GLN A 60 -16.47 12.21 18.44
C GLN A 60 -16.85 11.86 17.00
N LEU A 61 -18.14 11.98 16.63
CA LEU A 61 -18.59 11.67 15.26
C LEU A 61 -17.90 12.55 14.21
N LYS A 62 -17.73 13.84 14.52
CA LYS A 62 -17.02 14.77 13.63
C LYS A 62 -15.55 14.39 13.47
N ASP A 63 -14.87 14.07 14.57
CA ASP A 63 -13.45 13.75 14.55
C ASP A 63 -13.19 12.39 13.87
N MET A 64 -14.10 11.42 14.03
CA MET A 64 -14.11 10.16 13.28
C MET A 64 -14.18 10.38 11.78
N ILE A 65 -15.15 11.20 11.32
CA ILE A 65 -15.32 11.49 9.89
C ILE A 65 -14.08 12.18 9.35
N LYS A 66 -13.61 13.25 10.00
CA LYS A 66 -12.40 13.98 9.58
C LYS A 66 -11.16 13.09 9.51
N GLY A 67 -10.98 12.23 10.51
CA GLY A 67 -9.84 11.31 10.56
C GLY A 67 -9.89 10.29 9.42
N ALA A 68 -11.06 9.71 9.18
CA ALA A 68 -11.26 8.74 8.09
C ALA A 68 -11.10 9.37 6.71
N THR A 69 -11.66 10.58 6.51
CA THR A 69 -11.63 11.32 5.24
C THR A 69 -10.51 12.35 5.15
N SER A 70 -9.42 12.14 5.89
CA SER A 70 -8.24 13.00 5.79
C SER A 70 -7.68 12.95 4.36
N ASP A 71 -7.09 14.07 3.91
CA ASP A 71 -6.52 14.14 2.57
C ASP A 71 -5.38 13.13 2.40
N ASP A 72 -4.65 12.84 3.47
CA ASP A 72 -3.61 11.81 3.50
C ASP A 72 -4.20 10.42 3.16
N ASN A 73 -5.30 10.02 3.80
CA ASN A 73 -5.95 8.74 3.53
C ASN A 73 -6.48 8.67 2.09
N LEU A 74 -7.17 9.72 1.63
CA LEU A 74 -7.76 9.75 0.29
C LEU A 74 -6.70 9.74 -0.81
N ASN A 75 -5.65 10.57 -0.66
CA ASN A 75 -4.56 10.64 -1.62
C ASN A 75 -3.74 9.35 -1.64
N ARG A 76 -3.56 8.72 -0.48
CA ARG A 76 -2.94 7.40 -0.40
C ARG A 76 -3.71 6.37 -1.20
N ILE A 77 -5.02 6.22 -0.97
CA ILE A 77 -5.87 5.27 -1.71
C ILE A 77 -5.85 5.58 -3.21
N ARG A 78 -5.94 6.86 -3.60
CA ARG A 78 -5.83 7.29 -5.02
C ARG A 78 -4.48 6.90 -5.62
N SER A 79 -3.38 7.11 -4.91
CA SER A 79 -2.04 6.75 -5.38
C SER A 79 -1.90 5.24 -5.62
N VAL A 80 -2.51 4.43 -4.76
CA VAL A 80 -2.52 2.98 -4.88
C VAL A 80 -3.35 2.53 -6.09
N ILE A 81 -4.45 3.21 -6.43
CA ILE A 81 -5.25 2.90 -7.63
C ILE A 81 -4.52 3.34 -8.90
N GLN A 82 -3.92 4.54 -8.89
CA GLN A 82 -3.32 5.16 -10.07
C GLN A 82 -1.97 4.57 -10.44
N GLU A 83 -1.26 3.92 -9.52
CA GLU A 83 0.02 3.29 -9.83
C GLU A 83 -0.21 2.19 -10.90
N PRO A 84 0.13 2.47 -12.17
CA PRO A 84 -0.13 1.53 -13.24
C PRO A 84 0.74 0.30 -13.02
N ALA A 85 0.29 -0.87 -13.47
CA ALA A 85 1.20 -2.00 -13.63
C ALA A 85 2.37 -1.50 -14.50
N PRO A 86 3.62 -1.40 -13.99
CA PRO A 86 4.64 -0.58 -14.64
C PRO A 86 5.18 -1.35 -15.84
N GLY A 87 4.54 -1.19 -16.99
CA GLY A 87 4.83 -1.84 -18.26
C GLY A 87 5.09 -0.86 -19.39
N ALA A 88 5.30 0.42 -19.10
CA ALA A 88 5.65 1.43 -20.09
C ALA A 88 6.79 2.38 -19.67
N GLY A 89 7.37 2.23 -18.47
CA GLY A 89 8.52 3.07 -18.10
C GLY A 89 8.96 2.92 -16.65
N GLY A 90 10.19 2.44 -16.48
CA GLY A 90 11.08 2.87 -15.42
C GLY A 90 10.80 2.34 -14.01
N VAL A 91 11.63 1.38 -13.60
CA VAL A 91 11.87 0.92 -12.22
C VAL A 91 12.42 2.05 -11.30
N THR A 92 12.44 3.29 -11.77
CA THR A 92 13.00 4.47 -11.09
C THR A 92 12.12 4.99 -9.96
N SER A 93 10.81 4.75 -9.96
CA SER A 93 9.90 5.34 -8.96
C SER A 93 9.99 4.67 -7.57
N LEU A 94 10.16 3.35 -7.51
CA LEU A 94 10.33 2.64 -6.23
C LEU A 94 11.70 2.90 -5.60
N LEU A 95 12.74 3.09 -6.42
CA LEU A 95 14.08 3.46 -5.93
C LEU A 95 14.09 4.87 -5.32
N SER A 96 13.30 5.80 -5.87
CA SER A 96 13.16 7.16 -5.31
C SER A 96 12.50 7.15 -3.93
N LYS A 97 11.47 6.34 -3.70
CA LYS A 97 10.85 6.17 -2.37
C LYS A 97 11.76 5.47 -1.36
N ALA A 98 12.54 4.47 -1.78
CA ALA A 98 13.52 3.82 -0.92
C ALA A 98 14.68 4.77 -0.55
N LYS A 99 15.10 5.63 -1.48
CA LYS A 99 16.12 6.67 -1.24
C LYS A 99 15.61 7.78 -0.33
N GLU A 100 14.33 8.14 -0.41
CA GLU A 100 13.69 9.08 0.52
C GLU A 100 13.61 8.52 1.95
N LEU A 101 13.24 7.25 2.10
CA LEU A 101 13.20 6.59 3.42
C LEU A 101 14.60 6.37 4.01
N SER A 102 15.62 6.16 3.17
CA SER A 102 17.01 6.05 3.62
C SER A 102 17.61 7.43 3.96
N ALA A 103 17.22 8.49 3.26
CA ALA A 103 17.69 9.85 3.53
C ALA A 103 17.01 10.48 4.75
N ALA A 104 15.78 10.08 5.07
CA ALA A 104 15.07 10.52 6.28
C ALA A 104 15.66 9.92 7.58
N GLY A 105 16.49 8.88 7.49
CA GLY A 105 17.17 8.27 8.63
C GLY A 105 18.50 8.94 9.05
N GLU A 106 19.06 9.85 8.25
CA GLU A 106 20.39 10.44 8.50
C GLU A 106 20.36 11.86 9.11
N ALA A 107 19.18 12.45 9.33
CA ALA A 107 19.07 13.83 9.83
C ALA A 107 18.99 13.97 11.37
N GLN A 108 19.25 12.90 12.14
CA GLN A 108 19.18 12.98 13.60
C GLN A 108 20.19 12.06 14.32
N ALA A 109 21.48 12.20 14.00
CA ALA A 109 22.55 11.68 14.85
C ALA A 109 23.80 12.55 14.75
N GLY A 110 23.68 13.81 15.21
CA GLY A 110 24.81 14.70 15.43
C GLY A 110 25.21 14.73 16.91
N ALA A 111 26.51 14.51 17.14
CA ALA A 111 27.31 14.88 18.32
C ALA A 111 27.42 13.89 19.50
N ALA A 112 28.43 13.01 19.43
CA ALA A 112 29.35 12.76 20.54
C ALA A 112 30.72 12.27 20.01
N ALA A 113 31.79 12.84 20.54
CA ALA A 113 33.14 12.78 19.99
C ALA A 113 34.03 11.70 20.63
N THR A 114 35.08 11.33 19.88
CA THR A 114 36.43 10.85 20.29
C THR A 114 36.63 9.48 20.97
N ALA A 115 37.27 8.54 20.25
CA ALA A 115 38.63 8.04 20.50
C ALA A 115 39.04 6.94 19.48
N PRO A 116 40.30 6.86 19.01
CA PRO A 116 40.74 5.87 18.01
C PRO A 116 41.38 4.63 18.64
N ALA A 117 40.91 3.43 18.28
CA ALA A 117 41.56 2.17 18.64
C ALA A 117 41.92 1.35 17.39
N LYS A 118 43.14 0.82 17.42
CA LYS A 118 43.87 0.12 16.36
C LYS A 118 43.35 -1.29 16.09
N GLN A 119 43.76 -1.79 14.93
CA GLN A 119 44.07 -3.20 14.60
C GLN A 119 42.93 -4.17 14.27
N GLY A 120 42.98 -4.68 13.04
CA GLY A 120 42.22 -5.84 12.60
C GLY A 120 42.23 -6.09 11.08
N LYS A 121 43.37 -5.94 10.40
CA LYS A 121 43.54 -6.31 8.98
C LYS A 121 43.60 -7.84 8.82
N VAL A 122 42.47 -8.54 8.84
CA VAL A 122 42.37 -9.92 8.34
C VAL A 122 40.95 -10.23 7.84
N SER A 123 40.53 -9.67 6.70
CA SER A 123 39.25 -10.06 6.05
C SER A 123 39.24 -9.89 4.53
N GLY A 124 40.41 -10.06 3.88
CA GLY A 124 40.54 -9.99 2.42
C GLY A 124 40.54 -11.34 1.71
N PHE A 125 40.97 -12.40 2.39
CA PHE A 125 41.20 -13.71 1.77
C PHE A 125 39.99 -14.65 1.80
N MET A 126 39.13 -14.59 2.83
CA MET A 126 37.90 -15.40 2.86
C MET A 126 36.84 -14.94 1.84
N LYS A 127 36.81 -13.65 1.47
CA LYS A 127 35.91 -13.16 0.40
C LYS A 127 36.27 -13.68 -0.98
N LYS A 128 37.52 -14.05 -1.24
CA LYS A 128 37.95 -14.57 -2.55
C LYS A 128 37.77 -16.08 -2.69
N LEU A 129 37.77 -16.84 -1.59
CA LEU A 129 37.48 -18.28 -1.63
C LEU A 129 35.98 -18.58 -1.80
N LYS A 130 35.07 -17.73 -1.31
CA LYS A 130 33.61 -17.88 -1.55
C LYS A 130 33.20 -17.65 -3.02
N ASN A 131 34.00 -16.92 -3.80
CA ASN A 131 33.71 -16.65 -5.21
C ASN A 131 34.25 -17.73 -6.17
N ILE A 132 35.02 -18.72 -5.70
CA ILE A 132 35.65 -19.75 -6.54
C ILE A 132 34.87 -21.08 -6.52
N THR A 133 33.98 -21.31 -5.55
CA THR A 133 33.24 -22.58 -5.44
C THR A 133 31.94 -22.65 -6.24
N GLY A 134 31.58 -21.63 -7.03
CA GLY A 134 30.43 -21.68 -7.96
C GLY A 134 29.04 -21.85 -7.32
N PHE A 135 28.97 -22.03 -6.00
CA PHE A 135 27.75 -21.94 -5.20
C PHE A 135 27.61 -20.50 -4.72
N SER A 136 27.10 -19.63 -5.58
CA SER A 136 26.42 -18.43 -5.13
C SER A 136 25.32 -18.89 -4.18
N ASP A 137 25.52 -18.63 -2.88
CA ASP A 137 24.60 -18.85 -1.76
C ASP A 137 23.38 -17.91 -1.85
N GLU A 138 22.91 -17.65 -3.08
CA GLU A 138 21.68 -16.95 -3.34
C GLU A 138 20.55 -17.98 -3.21
N PRO A 139 19.56 -17.75 -2.33
CA PRO A 139 18.43 -18.66 -2.21
C PRO A 139 17.76 -18.74 -3.59
N ILE A 140 17.62 -19.97 -4.11
CA ILE A 140 16.95 -20.22 -5.38
C ILE A 140 15.56 -19.57 -5.30
N LYS A 141 15.35 -18.54 -6.11
CA LYS A 141 14.07 -17.83 -6.14
C LYS A 141 13.04 -18.74 -6.80
N ALA A 142 11.80 -18.72 -6.31
CA ALA A 142 10.75 -19.59 -6.84
C ALA A 142 10.54 -19.38 -8.35
N GLU A 143 10.80 -18.17 -8.84
CA GLU A 143 10.76 -17.80 -10.26
C GLU A 143 11.77 -18.53 -11.14
N ASP A 144 12.90 -18.97 -10.59
CA ASP A 144 13.96 -19.59 -11.36
C ASP A 144 13.69 -21.07 -11.67
N VAL A 145 12.85 -21.71 -10.88
CA VAL A 145 12.46 -23.12 -11.01
C VAL A 145 11.20 -23.29 -11.87
N MET A 146 10.43 -22.22 -12.08
CA MET A 146 9.18 -22.28 -12.86
C MET A 146 9.43 -22.41 -14.37
N SER A 147 8.59 -23.21 -15.03
CA SER A 147 8.49 -23.27 -16.48
C SER A 147 7.86 -21.99 -17.05
N GLU A 148 8.07 -21.72 -18.34
CA GLU A 148 7.50 -20.56 -19.04
C GLU A 148 5.96 -20.56 -18.96
N SER A 149 5.35 -21.72 -19.14
CA SER A 149 3.89 -21.90 -19.02
C SER A 149 3.36 -21.65 -17.61
N GLU A 150 4.14 -22.00 -16.58
CA GLU A 150 3.76 -21.75 -15.19
C GLU A 150 3.86 -20.26 -14.85
N LEU A 151 4.95 -19.59 -15.28
CA LEU A 151 5.12 -18.15 -15.12
C LEU A 151 3.98 -17.39 -15.78
N GLN A 152 3.62 -17.73 -17.01
CA GLN A 152 2.52 -17.08 -17.72
C GLN A 152 1.18 -17.29 -17.00
N ARG A 153 0.93 -18.51 -16.51
CA ARG A 153 -0.29 -18.82 -15.75
C ARG A 153 -0.34 -18.06 -14.43
N ASP A 154 0.76 -17.97 -13.69
CA ASP A 154 0.79 -17.28 -12.40
C ASP A 154 0.72 -15.76 -12.58
N ASN A 155 1.40 -15.19 -13.57
CA ASN A 155 1.24 -13.79 -13.95
C ASN A 155 -0.22 -13.45 -14.26
N GLY A 156 -0.91 -14.31 -15.01
CA GLY A 156 -2.34 -14.17 -15.28
C GLY A 156 -3.22 -14.29 -14.02
N ARG A 157 -2.82 -15.07 -13.01
CA ARG A 157 -3.50 -15.12 -11.71
C ARG A 157 -3.26 -13.84 -10.90
N LYS A 158 -2.02 -13.40 -10.78
CA LYS A 158 -1.66 -12.17 -10.03
C LYS A 158 -2.29 -10.92 -10.64
N LYS A 159 -2.32 -10.79 -11.97
CA LYS A 159 -3.03 -9.70 -12.66
C LYS A 159 -4.50 -9.62 -12.22
N ARG A 160 -5.19 -10.77 -12.13
CA ARG A 160 -6.59 -10.84 -11.64
C ARG A 160 -6.71 -10.49 -10.15
N VAL A 161 -5.77 -10.91 -9.31
CA VAL A 161 -5.74 -10.54 -7.88
C VAL A 161 -5.56 -9.02 -7.73
N ILE A 162 -4.57 -8.45 -8.41
CA ILE A 162 -4.31 -7.01 -8.43
C ILE A 162 -5.54 -6.23 -8.87
N GLN A 163 -6.21 -6.65 -9.95
CA GLN A 163 -7.40 -5.98 -10.45
C GLN A 163 -8.57 -6.03 -9.46
N ARG A 164 -8.72 -7.13 -8.72
CA ARG A 164 -9.70 -7.24 -7.63
C ARG A 164 -9.39 -6.24 -6.51
N HIS A 165 -8.13 -6.16 -6.06
CA HIS A 165 -7.72 -5.17 -5.07
C HIS A 165 -7.97 -3.74 -5.55
N VAL A 166 -7.61 -3.41 -6.80
CA VAL A 166 -7.86 -2.07 -7.36
C VAL A 166 -9.36 -1.72 -7.31
N THR A 167 -10.23 -2.68 -7.65
CA THR A 167 -11.68 -2.49 -7.58
C THR A 167 -12.16 -2.24 -6.14
N GLN A 168 -11.60 -2.97 -5.18
CA GLN A 168 -11.89 -2.78 -3.75
C GLN A 168 -11.42 -1.40 -3.25
N PHE A 169 -10.21 -0.97 -3.62
CA PHE A 169 -9.72 0.37 -3.32
C PHE A 169 -10.60 1.46 -3.95
N SER A 170 -11.01 1.32 -5.21
CA SER A 170 -11.92 2.26 -5.85
C SER A 170 -13.24 2.37 -5.11
N LYS A 171 -13.82 1.24 -4.69
CA LYS A 171 -15.05 1.23 -3.89
C LYS A 171 -14.85 1.96 -2.56
N ALA A 172 -13.78 1.62 -1.82
CA ALA A 172 -13.47 2.26 -0.55
C ALA A 172 -13.26 3.77 -0.70
N LEU A 173 -12.57 4.20 -1.77
CA LEU A 173 -12.36 5.60 -2.09
C LEU A 173 -13.69 6.33 -2.30
N THR A 174 -14.58 5.79 -3.15
CA THR A 174 -15.89 6.39 -3.42
C THR A 174 -16.71 6.55 -2.14
N ILE A 175 -16.66 5.57 -1.24
CA ILE A 175 -17.38 5.65 0.04
C ILE A 175 -16.81 6.78 0.91
N LEU A 176 -15.49 6.89 1.03
CA LEU A 176 -14.84 7.93 1.84
C LEU A 176 -14.99 9.34 1.22
N GLU A 177 -14.95 9.46 -0.10
CA GLU A 177 -15.22 10.72 -0.80
C GLU A 177 -16.66 11.18 -0.58
N LYS A 178 -17.64 10.28 -0.73
CA LYS A 178 -19.05 10.56 -0.42
C LYS A 178 -19.24 10.96 1.05
N LEU A 179 -18.55 10.28 1.97
CA LEU A 179 -18.56 10.64 3.39
C LEU A 179 -18.03 12.07 3.60
N LYS A 180 -16.93 12.43 2.94
CA LYS A 180 -16.35 13.78 2.99
C LYS A 180 -17.32 14.83 2.45
N GLU A 181 -17.89 14.60 1.27
CA GLU A 181 -18.83 15.52 0.62
C GLU A 181 -20.09 15.75 1.46
N THR A 182 -20.71 14.68 1.96
CA THR A 182 -21.90 14.76 2.80
C THR A 182 -21.61 15.44 4.14
N TYR A 183 -20.43 15.22 4.71
CA TYR A 183 -19.98 15.94 5.91
C TYR A 183 -19.82 17.44 5.66
N GLU A 184 -19.20 17.84 4.55
CA GLU A 184 -19.07 19.24 4.16
C GLU A 184 -20.44 19.89 3.93
N ALA A 185 -21.35 19.22 3.22
CA ALA A 185 -22.71 19.69 3.00
C ALA A 185 -23.50 19.87 4.31
N SER A 186 -23.28 18.99 5.29
CA SER A 186 -23.95 19.05 6.61
C SER A 186 -23.64 20.32 7.41
N LYS A 187 -22.52 21.01 7.11
CA LYS A 187 -22.10 22.22 7.83
C LYS A 187 -23.08 23.37 7.72
N SER A 188 -23.88 23.40 6.66
CA SER A 188 -24.91 24.42 6.42
C SER A 188 -26.17 24.23 7.28
N ARG A 189 -26.32 23.09 7.95
CA ARG A 189 -27.55 22.72 8.66
C ARG A 189 -27.50 23.07 10.14
N ALA A 190 -28.69 23.29 10.71
CA ALA A 190 -28.84 23.56 12.14
C ALA A 190 -28.29 22.40 13.00
N PRO A 191 -27.72 22.67 14.19
CA PRO A 191 -27.00 21.67 14.99
C PRO A 191 -27.76 20.35 15.25
N PRO A 192 -29.07 20.35 15.59
CA PRO A 192 -29.81 19.11 15.83
C PRO A 192 -29.92 18.23 14.57
N LYS A 193 -30.20 18.84 13.41
CA LYS A 193 -30.30 18.13 12.12
C LYS A 193 -28.93 17.60 11.70
N ARG A 194 -27.91 18.44 11.81
CA ARG A 194 -26.52 18.08 11.50
C ARG A 194 -26.05 16.89 12.33
N TYR A 195 -26.33 16.86 13.63
CA TYR A 195 -25.97 15.72 14.47
C TYR A 195 -26.59 14.40 13.99
N GLN A 196 -27.87 14.43 13.61
CA GLN A 196 -28.54 13.24 13.10
C GLN A 196 -27.93 12.77 11.78
N GLU A 197 -27.57 13.70 10.89
CA GLU A 197 -26.87 13.36 9.65
C GLU A 197 -25.49 12.77 9.88
N LEU A 198 -24.69 13.30 10.81
CA LEU A 198 -23.38 12.71 11.13
C LEU A 198 -23.51 11.26 11.57
N LYS A 199 -24.53 10.94 12.37
CA LYS A 199 -24.84 9.57 12.76
C LYS A 199 -25.21 8.71 11.56
N ASP A 200 -26.09 9.21 10.70
CA ASP A 200 -26.62 8.43 9.57
C ASP A 200 -25.55 8.22 8.49
N MET A 201 -24.67 9.20 8.27
CA MET A 201 -23.48 9.08 7.43
C MET A 201 -22.56 7.95 7.92
N ILE A 202 -22.17 7.97 9.19
CA ILE A 202 -21.27 6.92 9.74
C ILE A 202 -21.93 5.55 9.69
N LYS A 203 -23.23 5.45 10.03
CA LYS A 203 -23.98 4.20 9.90
C LYS A 203 -23.98 3.67 8.47
N ALA A 204 -24.24 4.54 7.49
CA ALA A 204 -24.24 4.15 6.09
C ALA A 204 -22.86 3.67 5.65
N THR A 205 -21.80 4.41 5.97
CA THR A 205 -20.41 4.04 5.66
C THR A 205 -20.00 2.70 6.28
N VAL A 206 -20.39 2.44 7.53
CA VAL A 206 -20.05 1.18 8.23
C VAL A 206 -20.90 0.00 7.74
N ALA A 207 -22.14 0.25 7.29
CA ALA A 207 -23.00 -0.78 6.72
C ALA A 207 -22.55 -1.24 5.32
N GLU A 208 -21.84 -0.37 4.58
CA GLU A 208 -21.26 -0.74 3.29
C GLU A 208 -20.12 -1.76 3.48
N LYS A 209 -20.35 -2.98 3.00
CA LYS A 209 -19.32 -4.03 3.00
C LYS A 209 -18.29 -3.75 1.92
N ILE A 210 -17.04 -3.56 2.31
CA ILE A 210 -15.86 -3.39 1.45
C ILE A 210 -15.01 -4.65 1.38
#